data_AF-A0A2M7NX65-F1
#
_entry.id   AF-A0A2M7NX65-F1
#
_cell.length_a   1.000
_cell.length_b   1.000
_cell.length_c   1.000
_cell.angle_alpha   90.00
_cell.angle_beta   90.00
_cell.angle_gamma   90.00
#
_symmetry.space_group_name_H-M   'P 1'
#
loop_
_entity.id
_entity.type
_entity.pdbx_description
1 polymer ?
#
loop_
_entity_poly.entity_id
_entity_poly.type
_entity_poly.pdbx_seq_one_letter_code
_entity_poly.pdbx_strand_id
1 'polypeptide(L)'
;SLGAGRAKQDDVVDPGVGIYLKKKVGDAVKKGEALAVFHHSDKVKFETAKKRFIAAYTIGAEKVPPLKFFYGKADKNGIVKM
;
A
#
# COMPACT_ATOMS: atom_id res chain seq x y z
N SER A 1 3.38 13.29 -2.15
CA SER A 1 3.55 12.06 -1.35
C SER A 1 3.55 12.44 0.13
N LEU A 2 3.48 11.49 1.07
CA LEU A 2 3.42 11.81 2.51
C LEU A 2 4.73 12.35 3.11
N GLY A 3 5.87 12.15 2.44
CA GLY A 3 7.19 12.46 3.02
C GLY A 3 7.85 11.32 3.80
N ALA A 4 7.28 10.11 3.74
CA ALA A 4 7.83 8.89 4.36
C ALA A 4 9.08 8.31 3.65
N GLY A 5 9.62 9.02 2.66
CA GLY A 5 10.71 8.55 1.83
C GLY A 5 11.41 9.73 1.17
N ARG A 6 12.47 9.41 0.42
CA ARG A 6 13.37 10.38 -0.20
C ARG A 6 13.10 10.48 -1.70
N ALA A 7 12.99 11.69 -2.23
CA ALA A 7 13.04 11.94 -3.66
C ALA A 7 14.48 12.17 -4.14
N LYS A 8 15.31 12.77 -3.27
CA LYS A 8 16.76 12.97 -3.44
C LYS A 8 17.52 12.37 -2.26
N GLN A 9 18.80 12.06 -2.45
CA GLN A 9 19.62 11.38 -1.44
C GLN A 9 19.70 12.15 -0.10
N ASP A 10 19.73 13.47 -0.15
CA ASP A 10 19.86 14.39 0.98
C ASP A 10 18.53 14.76 1.65
N ASP A 11 17.39 14.28 1.13
CA ASP A 11 16.08 14.57 1.71
C ASP A 11 15.97 14.01 3.15
N VAL A 12 15.49 14.86 4.05
CA VAL A 12 15.14 14.45 5.42
C VAL A 12 13.82 13.69 5.39
N VAL A 13 13.82 12.50 5.99
CA VAL A 13 12.61 11.68 6.15
C VAL A 13 12.00 11.97 7.50
N ASP A 14 10.68 12.20 7.52
CA ASP A 14 9.91 12.25 8.76
C ASP A 14 9.57 10.80 9.18
N PRO A 15 10.08 10.29 10.32
CA PRO A 15 9.81 8.93 10.77
C PRO A 15 8.39 8.75 11.33
N GLY A 16 7.67 9.84 11.61
CA GLY A 16 6.31 9.82 12.15
C GLY A 16 5.22 9.67 11.09
N VAL A 17 5.56 9.78 9.79
CA VAL A 17 4.58 9.67 8.70
C VAL A 17 4.56 8.29 8.08
N GLY A 18 3.37 7.84 7.67
CA GLY A 18 3.19 6.51 7.11
C GLY A 18 1.74 6.13 6.88
N ILE A 19 1.53 4.90 6.40
CA ILE A 19 0.20 4.35 6.14
C ILE A 19 0.12 2.96 6.75
N TYR A 20 -0.93 2.72 7.54
CA TYR A 20 -1.30 1.40 8.03
C TYR A 20 -2.53 0.89 7.26
N LEU A 21 -2.38 -0.21 6.51
CA LEU A 21 -3.47 -0.79 5.71
C LEU A 21 -4.39 -1.63 6.60
N LYS A 22 -5.66 -1.24 6.69
CA LYS A 22 -6.71 -2.01 7.39
C LYS A 22 -7.37 -3.05 6.49
N LYS A 23 -7.34 -2.84 5.18
CA LYS A 23 -7.86 -3.76 4.16
C LYS A 23 -6.78 -4.13 3.16
N LYS A 24 -6.73 -5.40 2.79
CA LYS A 24 -5.81 -6.00 1.82
C LYS A 24 -6.59 -6.56 0.63
N VAL A 25 -5.88 -7.02 -0.39
CA VAL A 25 -6.49 -7.69 -1.55
C VAL A 25 -7.28 -8.91 -1.09
N GLY A 26 -8.56 -8.96 -1.48
CA GLY A 26 -9.49 -10.04 -1.12
C GLY A 26 -10.33 -9.79 0.14
N ASP A 27 -10.05 -8.71 0.89
CA ASP A 27 -10.85 -8.35 2.05
C ASP A 27 -12.18 -7.72 1.62
N ALA A 28 -13.26 -8.09 2.30
CA ALA A 28 -14.54 -7.41 2.18
C ALA A 28 -14.50 -6.03 2.88
N VAL A 29 -15.20 -5.06 2.32
CA VAL A 29 -15.32 -3.69 2.86
C VAL A 29 -16.77 -3.22 2.79
N LYS A 30 -17.21 -2.46 3.80
CA LYS A 30 -18.52 -1.78 3.80
C LYS A 30 -18.37 -0.27 3.58
N LYS A 31 -19.42 0.37 3.06
CA LYS A 31 -19.45 1.83 2.94
C LYS A 31 -19.23 2.47 4.32
N GLY A 32 -18.33 3.45 4.38
CA GLY A 32 -17.94 4.13 5.62
C GLY A 32 -16.85 3.43 6.43
N GLU A 33 -16.44 2.22 6.04
CA GLU A 33 -15.35 1.52 6.69
C GLU A 33 -13.98 2.05 6.23
N ALA A 34 -13.04 2.18 7.17
CA ALA A 34 -11.70 2.69 6.86
C ALA A 34 -10.85 1.63 6.13
N LEU A 35 -10.32 1.99 4.96
CA LEU A 35 -9.36 1.16 4.21
C LEU A 35 -7.94 1.20 4.79
N ALA A 36 -7.54 2.35 5.32
CA ALA A 36 -6.21 2.57 5.90
C ALA A 36 -6.25 3.71 6.92
N VAL A 37 -5.20 3.78 7.74
CA VAL A 37 -4.91 4.89 8.65
C VAL A 37 -3.66 5.60 8.13
N PHE A 38 -3.73 6.93 8.04
CA PHE A 38 -2.61 7.77 7.63
C PHE A 38 -2.06 8.48 8.85
N HIS A 39 -0.76 8.34 9.07
CA HIS A 39 0.00 9.19 9.98
C HIS A 39 0.64 10.28 9.13
N HIS A 40 0.32 11.55 9.41
CA HIS A 40 0.79 12.68 8.63
C HIS A 40 1.04 13.90 9.52
N SER A 41 2.04 14.71 9.16
CA SER A 41 2.39 15.97 9.80
C SER A 41 1.97 17.20 8.98
N ASP A 42 1.67 17.02 7.67
CA ASP A 42 1.34 18.08 6.73
C ASP A 42 0.03 17.77 5.97
N LYS A 43 -0.93 18.70 6.05
CA LYS A 43 -2.27 18.54 5.47
C LYS A 43 -2.28 18.58 3.93
N VAL A 44 -1.43 19.40 3.31
CA VAL A 44 -1.35 19.51 1.85
C VAL A 44 -0.77 18.21 1.27
N LYS A 45 0.31 17.71 1.87
CA LYS A 45 0.92 16.42 1.48
C LYS A 45 -0.05 15.26 1.69
N PHE A 46 -0.84 15.30 2.75
CA PHE A 46 -1.89 14.31 3.02
C PHE A 46 -2.95 14.28 1.91
N GLU A 47 -3.51 15.42 1.49
CA GLU A 47 -4.55 15.42 0.45
C GLU A 47 -4.05 14.85 -0.88
N THR A 48 -2.81 15.17 -1.28
CA THR A 48 -2.19 14.55 -2.47
C THR A 48 -2.02 13.04 -2.30
N ALA A 49 -1.56 12.58 -1.12
CA ALA A 49 -1.37 11.16 -0.84
C ALA A 49 -2.69 10.39 -0.80
N LYS A 50 -3.74 10.97 -0.20
CA LYS A 50 -5.08 10.41 -0.12
C LYS A 50 -5.68 10.18 -1.51
N LYS A 51 -5.57 11.16 -2.41
CA LYS A 51 -6.02 11.02 -3.81
C LYS A 51 -5.32 9.86 -4.52
N ARG A 52 -3.99 9.78 -4.39
CA ARG A 52 -3.21 8.67 -4.97
C ARG A 52 -3.59 7.31 -4.38
N PHE A 53 -3.83 7.26 -3.07
CA PHE A 53 -4.22 6.02 -2.38
C PHE A 53 -5.59 5.51 -2.85
N ILE A 54 -6.59 6.39 -2.93
CA ILE A 54 -7.94 6.01 -3.40
C ILE A 54 -7.86 5.50 -4.84
N ALA A 55 -7.09 6.16 -5.71
CA ALA A 55 -6.88 5.73 -7.09
C ALA A 55 -6.15 4.38 -7.22
N ALA A 56 -5.47 3.91 -6.18
CA ALA A 56 -4.78 2.62 -6.17
C ALA A 56 -5.68 1.44 -5.74
N TYR A 57 -6.90 1.70 -5.27
CA TYR A 57 -7.85 0.67 -4.88
C TYR A 57 -8.94 0.48 -5.93
N THR A 58 -9.23 -0.78 -6.22
CA THR A 58 -10.43 -1.19 -6.95
C THR A 58 -11.29 -2.01 -6.00
N ILE A 59 -12.56 -1.64 -5.86
CA ILE A 59 -13.54 -2.37 -5.04
C ILE A 59 -14.57 -2.96 -6.00
N GLY A 60 -14.62 -4.28 -6.08
CA GLY A 60 -15.58 -5.04 -6.90
C GLY A 60 -16.62 -5.74 -6.04
N ALA A 61 -17.69 -6.24 -6.69
CA ALA A 61 -18.72 -7.03 -6.02
C ALA A 61 -18.26 -8.45 -5.67
N GLU A 62 -17.35 -9.00 -6.48
CA GLU A 62 -16.86 -10.36 -6.31
C GLU A 62 -15.63 -10.42 -5.41
N LYS A 63 -15.57 -11.45 -4.56
CA LYS A 63 -14.40 -11.72 -3.74
C LYS A 63 -13.26 -12.23 -4.62
N VAL A 64 -12.11 -11.56 -4.56
CA VAL A 64 -10.88 -12.02 -5.21
C VAL A 64 -10.04 -12.86 -4.25
N PRO A 65 -9.35 -13.92 -4.73
CA PRO A 65 -8.41 -14.64 -3.90
C PRO A 65 -7.20 -13.76 -3.54
N PRO A 66 -6.55 -13.98 -2.39
CA PRO A 66 -5.33 -13.28 -2.03
C PRO A 66 -4.21 -13.61 -3.03
N LEU A 67 -3.30 -12.64 -3.23
CA LEU A 67 -2.12 -12.85 -4.07
C LEU A 67 -1.18 -13.88 -3.45
N LYS A 68 -0.50 -14.66 -4.31
CA LYS A 68 0.58 -15.53 -3.87
C LYS A 68 1.71 -14.68 -3.28
N PHE A 69 2.19 -15.02 -2.09
CA PHE A 69 3.40 -14.42 -1.53
C PHE A 69 4.67 -14.93 -2.22
N PHE A 70 4.67 -16.19 -2.63
CA PHE A 70 5.79 -16.84 -3.30
C PHE A 70 5.31 -17.40 -4.65
N TYR A 71 5.96 -16.99 -5.73
CA TYR A 71 5.67 -17.44 -7.10
C TYR A 71 6.57 -18.59 -7.55
N GLY A 72 7.66 -18.83 -6.84
CA GLY A 72 8.64 -19.84 -7.19
C GLY A 72 9.90 -19.74 -6.35
N LYS A 73 10.78 -20.72 -6.54
CA LYS A 73 12.13 -20.79 -5.97
C LYS A 73 13.14 -20.80 -7.12
N ALA A 74 14.21 -20.03 -6.98
CA ALA A 74 15.35 -20.05 -7.88
C ALA A 74 16.60 -20.52 -7.12
N ASP A 75 17.31 -21.50 -7.68
CA ASP A 75 18.62 -21.94 -7.18
C ASP A 75 19.58 -22.28 -8.34
N LYS A 76 20.78 -22.79 -8.02
CA LYS A 76 21.81 -23.13 -9.02
C LYS A 76 21.36 -24.16 -10.06
N ASN A 77 20.26 -24.88 -9.80
CA ASN A 77 19.70 -25.89 -10.70
C ASN A 77 18.52 -25.37 -11.54
N GLY A 78 18.11 -24.09 -11.37
CA GLY A 78 17.05 -23.46 -12.16
C GLY A 78 15.92 -22.85 -11.34
N ILE A 79 14.79 -22.59 -12.01
CA ILE A 79 13.60 -21.95 -11.43
C ILE A 79 12.44 -22.95 -11.38
N VAL A 80 11.88 -23.15 -10.19
CA VAL A 80 10.67 -23.94 -9.97
C VAL A 80 9.53 -23.00 -9.61
N LYS A 81 8.47 -22.97 -10.42
CA LYS A 81 7.25 -22.21 -10.10
C LYS A 81 6.44 -22.91 -9.01
N MET A 82 5.84 -22.12 -8.13
CA MET A 82 4.90 -22.54 -7.07
C MET A 82 3.46 -22.10 -7.40
#